data_AF-A0A7J5VPW3-F1
#
_entry.id   AF-A0A7J5VPW3-F1
#
_cell.length_a   1.000
_cell.length_b   1.000
_cell.length_c   1.000
_cell.angle_alpha   90.00
_cell.angle_beta   90.00
_cell.angle_gamma   90.00
#
_symmetry.space_group_name_H-M   'P 1'
#
loop_
_entity.id
_entity.type
_entity.pdbx_description
1 polymer ?
#
loop_
_entity_poly.entity_id
_entity_poly.type
_entity_poly.pdbx_seq_one_letter_code
_entity_poly.pdbx_strand_id
1 'polypeptide(L)'
;MKKAQQRIDKILESVRTRIQDEVSGLIGATFILSDFQRQFTSKEDAFEQLSGKQVVAKLDITGDIQGQGCLLLEVKDAIRLGGTLIMLPEASLDEVVSSGKYDEDTEDSYGEIANIIAGSYTKVFEEMYPDSCRFVRKTQEIIIPVKVAIDSDEPVPDQLYYQVLSVMTLNDRQLGNLVVLLPAATFGLEVDEPASEAAPLAEPPKTASAISAKRVESEEEALKPASTITAKREESGGDESAAVVQEPVVKQAAAPDFDTKKHLKRVDSLLENCRLKMGEEMGALLGVEVTLSNMECRLVTKEDYFMEEAAGKQILAHMDVVGELEGKSFLFVGLKDAIYIGGTLIMLPPAELEKVVLDEEFGEDTEDAYGEIANIMSGVYSTLFEEQYVKKIRFVKAGIEKILPLKVDIDSAEPCPNQLYYLSSSSLNIGGKDMGKVQTLFPAALLQLEGLLQQPEQAPVQQELVEKAVSSVARLENSASQFIDILVVSDDAMETVKIVEFLQHRHLNVKVLSYKENVIDYLPGEVKAVFLVMSDVNEKAFAVAIKISSACSLPLIAAGPGWTRSKVITAVKYGINDILLTPATSDDIADKIEAFSIKLAA
;
A
#
# COMPACT_ATOMS: atom_id res chain seq x y z
N MET A 1 -21.82 -11.12 -24.24
CA MET A 1 -21.27 -10.80 -22.91
C MET A 1 -22.26 -10.90 -21.74
N LYS A 2 -23.22 -9.98 -21.52
CA LYS A 2 -24.09 -9.96 -20.30
C LYS A 2 -24.80 -11.29 -19.95
N LYS A 3 -25.22 -12.08 -20.95
CA LYS A 3 -25.90 -13.38 -20.71
C LYS A 3 -24.95 -14.48 -20.20
N ALA A 4 -23.71 -14.51 -20.66
CA ALA A 4 -22.71 -15.49 -20.23
C ALA A 4 -22.28 -15.19 -18.78
N GLN A 5 -21.98 -13.92 -18.50
CA GLN A 5 -21.69 -13.45 -17.14
C GLN A 5 -22.85 -13.74 -16.17
N GLN A 6 -24.09 -13.37 -16.51
CA GLN A 6 -25.27 -13.66 -15.67
C GLN A 6 -25.46 -15.15 -15.39
N ARG A 7 -25.10 -16.02 -16.34
CA ARG A 7 -25.16 -17.47 -16.14
C ARG A 7 -24.10 -17.90 -15.13
N ILE A 8 -22.84 -17.49 -15.34
CA ILE A 8 -21.74 -17.79 -14.41
C ILE A 8 -22.06 -17.25 -13.02
N ASP A 9 -22.58 -16.03 -12.90
CA ASP A 9 -22.98 -15.44 -11.62
C ASP A 9 -23.99 -16.31 -10.87
N LYS A 10 -24.97 -16.86 -11.59
CA LYS A 10 -25.98 -17.76 -11.00
C LYS A 10 -25.37 -19.10 -10.58
N ILE A 11 -24.44 -19.64 -11.35
CA ILE A 11 -23.70 -20.87 -11.02
C ILE A 11 -22.87 -20.64 -9.76
N LEU A 12 -22.15 -19.52 -9.70
CA LEU A 12 -21.29 -19.17 -8.56
C LEU A 12 -22.06 -18.98 -7.25
N GLU A 13 -23.31 -18.50 -7.30
CA GLU A 13 -24.16 -18.43 -6.11
C GLU A 13 -24.54 -19.84 -5.58
N SER A 14 -24.81 -20.78 -6.50
CA SER A 14 -25.03 -22.18 -6.14
C SER A 14 -23.75 -22.83 -5.61
N VAL A 15 -22.59 -22.52 -6.22
CA VAL A 15 -21.27 -22.98 -5.74
C VAL A 15 -21.01 -22.49 -4.32
N ARG A 16 -21.25 -21.20 -4.04
CA ARG A 16 -21.12 -20.62 -2.68
C ARG A 16 -21.93 -21.41 -1.66
N THR A 17 -23.20 -21.66 -1.95
CA THR A 17 -24.08 -22.42 -1.04
C THR A 17 -23.54 -23.83 -0.80
N ARG A 18 -23.10 -24.50 -1.86
CA ARG A 18 -22.54 -25.85 -1.77
C ARG A 18 -21.23 -25.91 -1.01
N ILE A 19 -20.33 -24.94 -1.21
CA ILE A 19 -19.08 -24.84 -0.45
C ILE A 19 -19.39 -24.71 1.03
N GLN A 20 -20.33 -23.84 1.42
CA GLN A 20 -20.72 -23.70 2.83
C GLN A 20 -21.20 -25.01 3.42
N ASP A 21 -22.07 -25.74 2.72
CA ASP A 21 -22.60 -27.02 3.19
C ASP A 21 -21.52 -28.10 3.29
N GLU A 22 -20.71 -28.29 2.24
CA GLU A 22 -19.69 -29.34 2.17
C GLU A 22 -18.51 -29.06 3.12
N VAL A 23 -18.05 -27.80 3.21
CA VAL A 23 -16.96 -27.41 4.12
C VAL A 23 -17.42 -27.42 5.58
N SER A 24 -18.64 -26.93 5.90
CA SER A 24 -19.18 -27.02 7.26
C SER A 24 -19.33 -28.48 7.69
N GLY A 25 -19.81 -29.34 6.79
CA GLY A 25 -19.94 -30.77 7.03
C GLY A 25 -18.60 -31.48 7.23
N LEU A 26 -17.56 -31.07 6.49
CA LEU A 26 -16.21 -31.64 6.62
C LEU A 26 -15.55 -31.23 7.95
N ILE A 27 -15.57 -29.95 8.28
CA ILE A 27 -14.89 -29.41 9.47
C ILE A 27 -15.68 -29.71 10.75
N GLY A 28 -17.00 -29.93 10.64
CA GLY A 28 -17.87 -30.08 11.81
C GLY A 28 -18.12 -28.75 12.54
N ALA A 29 -17.96 -27.63 11.82
CA ALA A 29 -18.09 -26.26 12.32
C ALA A 29 -18.96 -25.44 11.36
N THR A 30 -19.54 -24.33 11.84
CA THR A 30 -20.32 -23.45 10.96
C THR A 30 -19.37 -22.63 10.09
N PHE A 31 -19.40 -22.85 8.77
CA PHE A 31 -18.62 -22.11 7.79
C PHE A 31 -19.53 -21.33 6.84
N ILE A 32 -19.36 -20.00 6.82
CA ILE A 32 -20.19 -19.07 6.05
C ILE A 32 -19.30 -18.26 5.12
N LEU A 33 -19.75 -18.09 3.88
CA LEU A 33 -19.20 -17.15 2.91
C LEU A 33 -20.16 -15.97 2.79
N SER A 34 -19.73 -14.76 3.14
CA SER A 34 -20.49 -13.51 2.98
C SER A 34 -19.81 -12.57 1.98
N ASP A 35 -20.46 -11.43 1.68
CA ASP A 35 -19.93 -10.38 0.82
C ASP A 35 -19.37 -10.90 -0.51
N PHE A 36 -20.20 -11.65 -1.22
CA PHE A 36 -19.85 -12.36 -2.45
C PHE A 36 -19.68 -11.37 -3.62
N GLN A 37 -18.44 -10.93 -3.84
CA GLN A 37 -18.06 -9.98 -4.88
C GLN A 37 -17.51 -10.69 -6.11
N ARG A 38 -17.80 -10.15 -7.30
CA ARG A 38 -17.36 -10.69 -8.58
C ARG A 38 -16.90 -9.56 -9.48
N GLN A 39 -15.72 -9.70 -10.06
CA GLN A 39 -15.18 -8.69 -10.96
C GLN A 39 -14.21 -9.30 -11.98
N PHE A 40 -14.02 -8.61 -13.10
CA PHE A 40 -12.91 -8.89 -13.99
C PHE A 40 -11.63 -8.29 -13.40
N THR A 41 -10.54 -9.04 -13.44
CA THR A 41 -9.23 -8.60 -12.94
C THR A 41 -8.13 -9.18 -13.82
N SER A 42 -7.04 -8.45 -13.98
CA SER A 42 -5.78 -9.01 -14.48
C SER A 42 -5.12 -9.87 -13.41
N LYS A 43 -4.13 -10.69 -13.81
CA LYS A 43 -3.25 -11.39 -12.85
C LYS A 43 -2.60 -10.38 -11.91
N GLU A 44 -2.04 -9.31 -12.45
CA GLU A 44 -1.39 -8.25 -11.69
C GLU A 44 -2.31 -7.66 -10.63
N ASP A 45 -3.47 -7.15 -11.03
CA ASP A 45 -4.40 -6.47 -10.11
C ASP A 45 -4.94 -7.44 -9.03
N ALA A 46 -5.06 -8.73 -9.35
CA ALA A 46 -5.51 -9.74 -8.40
C ALA A 46 -4.48 -9.97 -7.28
N PHE A 47 -3.20 -10.10 -7.62
CA PHE A 47 -2.14 -10.31 -6.63
C PHE A 47 -1.77 -9.01 -5.89
N GLU A 48 -2.00 -7.84 -6.49
CA GLU A 48 -1.77 -6.54 -5.84
C GLU A 48 -2.73 -6.22 -4.70
N GLN A 49 -3.95 -6.73 -4.77
CA GLN A 49 -4.96 -6.54 -3.72
C GLN A 49 -4.71 -7.44 -2.51
N LEU A 50 -3.77 -8.39 -2.59
CA LEU A 50 -3.48 -9.36 -1.53
C LEU A 50 -2.29 -8.90 -0.68
N SER A 51 -2.45 -8.97 0.63
CA SER A 51 -1.41 -8.71 1.62
C SER A 51 -0.86 -10.00 2.23
N GLY A 52 0.34 -9.93 2.82
CA GLY A 52 0.91 -11.06 3.56
C GLY A 52 1.24 -12.29 2.70
N LYS A 53 1.50 -13.43 3.36
CA LYS A 53 1.74 -14.71 2.68
C LYS A 53 0.40 -15.37 2.33
N GLN A 54 0.30 -15.87 1.10
CA GLN A 54 -0.89 -16.53 0.58
C GLN A 54 -0.61 -18.01 0.32
N VAL A 55 -1.56 -18.87 0.63
CA VAL A 55 -1.63 -20.25 0.11
C VAL A 55 -2.36 -20.19 -1.23
N VAL A 56 -1.70 -20.65 -2.29
CA VAL A 56 -2.28 -20.80 -3.62
C VAL A 56 -2.55 -22.28 -3.84
N ALA A 57 -3.81 -22.67 -4.03
CA ALA A 57 -4.14 -23.98 -4.56
C ALA A 57 -4.46 -23.86 -6.06
N LYS A 58 -3.61 -24.43 -6.92
CA LYS A 58 -3.79 -24.41 -8.38
C LYS A 58 -4.98 -25.28 -8.78
N LEU A 59 -5.86 -24.72 -9.60
CA LEU A 59 -7.07 -25.39 -10.10
C LEU A 59 -6.96 -25.59 -11.60
N ASP A 60 -6.89 -26.83 -12.02
CA ASP A 60 -7.05 -27.19 -13.43
C ASP A 60 -8.52 -27.37 -13.76
N ILE A 61 -8.99 -26.69 -14.79
CA ILE A 61 -10.29 -26.88 -15.39
C ILE A 61 -10.11 -27.83 -16.56
N THR A 62 -10.80 -28.97 -16.52
CA THR A 62 -10.69 -30.05 -17.52
C THR A 62 -12.06 -30.49 -18.00
N GLY A 63 -12.16 -30.96 -19.24
CA GLY A 63 -13.43 -31.37 -19.87
C GLY A 63 -13.56 -30.83 -21.28
N ASP A 64 -14.77 -30.44 -21.65
CA ASP A 64 -15.08 -29.78 -22.92
C ASP A 64 -14.45 -28.37 -22.99
N ILE A 65 -14.27 -27.73 -21.84
CA ILE A 65 -13.50 -26.49 -21.67
C ILE A 65 -12.26 -26.77 -20.81
N GLN A 66 -11.19 -26.03 -21.10
CA GLN A 66 -9.91 -26.16 -20.41
C GLN A 66 -9.35 -24.81 -20.02
N GLY A 67 -8.66 -24.77 -18.87
CA GLY A 67 -8.04 -23.56 -18.36
C GLY A 67 -7.41 -23.79 -17.00
N GLN A 68 -6.66 -22.79 -16.53
CA GLN A 68 -6.00 -22.83 -15.23
C GLN A 68 -6.42 -21.61 -14.41
N GLY A 69 -6.88 -21.88 -13.19
CA GLY A 69 -7.23 -20.89 -12.19
C GLY A 69 -6.56 -21.21 -10.86
N CYS A 70 -6.95 -20.50 -9.80
CA CYS A 70 -6.47 -20.80 -8.46
C CYS A 70 -7.46 -20.39 -7.37
N LEU A 71 -7.26 -21.00 -6.21
CA LEU A 71 -7.81 -20.59 -4.92
C LEU A 71 -6.70 -19.90 -4.14
N LEU A 72 -6.98 -18.74 -3.56
CA LEU A 72 -6.05 -17.91 -2.79
C LEU A 72 -6.64 -17.66 -1.41
N LEU A 73 -5.81 -17.84 -0.39
CA LEU A 73 -6.16 -17.60 1.00
C LEU A 73 -4.93 -17.22 1.83
N GLU A 74 -5.08 -16.34 2.81
CA GLU A 74 -4.00 -16.04 3.75
C GLU A 74 -3.54 -17.29 4.50
N VAL A 75 -2.22 -17.42 4.72
CA VAL A 75 -1.64 -18.55 5.46
C VAL A 75 -2.28 -18.72 6.84
N LYS A 76 -2.57 -17.63 7.54
CA LYS A 76 -3.20 -17.65 8.86
C LYS A 76 -4.59 -18.30 8.83
N ASP A 77 -5.36 -18.02 7.79
CA ASP A 77 -6.71 -18.57 7.62
C ASP A 77 -6.66 -20.02 7.13
N ALA A 78 -5.69 -20.37 6.28
CA ALA A 78 -5.44 -21.75 5.88
C ALA A 78 -5.07 -22.64 7.08
N ILE A 79 -4.18 -22.16 7.96
CA ILE A 79 -3.85 -22.81 9.23
C ILE A 79 -5.09 -22.96 10.10
N ARG A 80 -5.92 -21.91 10.21
CA ARG A 80 -7.13 -21.95 11.05
C ARG A 80 -8.14 -22.99 10.54
N LEU A 81 -8.38 -23.01 9.24
CA LEU A 81 -9.28 -23.97 8.60
C LEU A 81 -8.75 -25.40 8.73
N GLY A 82 -7.49 -25.63 8.36
CA GLY A 82 -6.84 -26.95 8.45
C GLY A 82 -6.75 -27.44 9.89
N GLY A 83 -6.29 -26.60 10.82
CA GLY A 83 -6.17 -26.92 12.23
C GLY A 83 -7.51 -27.21 12.91
N THR A 84 -8.61 -26.56 12.49
CA THR A 84 -9.95 -26.90 12.97
C THR A 84 -10.39 -28.28 12.47
N LEU A 85 -10.07 -28.61 11.21
CA LEU A 85 -10.38 -29.93 10.64
C LEU A 85 -9.69 -31.08 11.39
N ILE A 86 -8.43 -30.90 11.80
CA ILE A 86 -7.71 -31.89 12.63
C ILE A 86 -7.96 -31.73 14.13
N MET A 87 -8.98 -30.95 14.52
CA MET A 87 -9.43 -30.79 15.90
C MET A 87 -8.33 -30.28 16.85
N LEU A 88 -7.47 -29.37 16.38
CA LEU A 88 -6.51 -28.70 17.26
C LEU A 88 -7.28 -27.93 18.35
N PRO A 89 -6.87 -28.05 19.62
CA PRO A 89 -7.42 -27.22 20.69
C PRO A 89 -7.25 -25.73 20.37
N GLU A 90 -8.23 -24.91 20.74
CA GLU A 90 -8.26 -23.48 20.38
C GLU A 90 -6.99 -22.72 20.78
N ALA A 91 -6.45 -22.98 21.98
CA ALA A 91 -5.20 -22.37 22.44
C ALA A 91 -3.99 -22.73 21.57
N SER A 92 -3.88 -24.01 21.17
CA SER A 92 -2.81 -24.46 20.27
C SER A 92 -3.01 -23.91 18.86
N LEU A 93 -4.26 -23.82 18.40
CA LEU A 93 -4.58 -23.24 17.10
C LEU A 93 -4.22 -21.75 17.03
N ASP A 94 -4.52 -20.98 18.08
CA ASP A 94 -4.13 -19.58 18.17
C ASP A 94 -2.61 -19.40 18.16
N GLU A 95 -1.87 -20.29 18.85
CA GLU A 95 -0.40 -20.29 18.83
C GLU A 95 0.16 -20.57 17.43
N VAL A 96 -0.32 -21.62 16.76
CA VAL A 96 0.14 -21.98 15.40
C VAL A 96 -0.22 -20.88 14.40
N VAL A 97 -1.43 -20.33 14.46
CA VAL A 97 -1.86 -19.19 13.62
C VAL A 97 -0.98 -17.96 13.87
N SER A 98 -0.65 -17.66 15.12
CA SER A 98 0.22 -16.52 15.48
C SER A 98 1.65 -16.72 14.99
N SER A 99 2.15 -17.95 15.03
CA SER A 99 3.48 -18.30 14.50
C SER A 99 3.56 -18.24 12.97
N GLY A 100 2.42 -18.34 12.29
CA GLY A 100 2.36 -18.42 10.82
C GLY A 100 3.00 -19.68 10.25
N LYS A 101 3.23 -20.71 11.08
CA LYS A 101 3.86 -21.97 10.68
C LYS A 101 2.84 -22.87 10.00
N TYR A 102 2.87 -22.87 8.67
CA TYR A 102 2.11 -23.79 7.82
C TYR A 102 2.96 -25.05 7.59
N ASP A 103 2.72 -26.06 8.42
CA ASP A 103 3.42 -27.35 8.41
C ASP A 103 2.63 -28.42 7.66
N GLU A 104 3.23 -29.61 7.49
CA GLU A 104 2.65 -30.72 6.71
C GLU A 104 1.23 -31.09 7.18
N ASP A 105 0.96 -31.11 8.49
CA ASP A 105 -0.35 -31.44 9.04
C ASP A 105 -1.41 -30.39 8.66
N THR A 106 -1.10 -29.10 8.84
CA THR A 106 -2.02 -28.01 8.48
C THR A 106 -2.16 -27.85 6.96
N GLU A 107 -1.09 -28.13 6.23
CA GLU A 107 -1.02 -28.14 4.78
C GLU A 107 -1.91 -29.23 4.17
N ASP A 108 -1.79 -30.47 4.63
CA ASP A 108 -2.62 -31.59 4.16
C ASP A 108 -4.09 -31.35 4.49
N SER A 109 -4.37 -30.88 5.71
CA SER A 109 -5.73 -30.62 6.19
C SER A 109 -6.41 -29.51 5.39
N TYR A 110 -5.73 -28.40 5.14
CA TYR A 110 -6.26 -27.37 4.25
C TYR A 110 -6.37 -27.87 2.80
N GLY A 111 -5.44 -28.72 2.36
CA GLY A 111 -5.50 -29.37 1.06
C GLY A 111 -6.78 -30.16 0.84
N GLU A 112 -7.29 -30.84 1.86
CA GLU A 112 -8.60 -31.51 1.83
C GLU A 112 -9.76 -30.52 1.71
N ILE A 113 -9.69 -29.39 2.41
CA ILE A 113 -10.70 -28.32 2.30
C ILE A 113 -10.70 -27.72 0.88
N ALA A 114 -9.52 -27.43 0.32
CA ALA A 114 -9.37 -26.95 -1.04
C ALA A 114 -9.88 -27.97 -2.08
N ASN A 115 -9.67 -29.28 -1.83
CA ASN A 115 -10.26 -30.36 -2.63
C ASN A 115 -11.80 -30.34 -2.59
N ILE A 116 -12.41 -30.16 -1.41
CA ILE A 116 -13.87 -30.04 -1.28
C ILE A 116 -14.41 -28.81 -1.99
N ILE A 117 -13.70 -27.68 -1.91
CA ILE A 117 -14.05 -26.46 -2.65
C ILE A 117 -14.03 -26.74 -4.17
N ALA A 118 -12.95 -27.31 -4.70
CA ALA A 118 -12.85 -27.69 -6.12
C ALA A 118 -13.93 -28.71 -6.52
N GLY A 119 -14.24 -29.67 -5.64
CA GLY A 119 -15.32 -30.63 -5.81
C GLY A 119 -16.70 -29.97 -5.87
N SER A 120 -16.94 -28.94 -5.06
CA SER A 120 -18.17 -28.15 -5.07
C SER A 120 -18.35 -27.38 -6.38
N TYR A 121 -17.27 -26.75 -6.88
CA TYR A 121 -17.25 -26.16 -8.21
C TYR A 121 -17.59 -27.20 -9.28
N THR A 122 -16.91 -28.35 -9.29
CA THR A 122 -17.15 -29.43 -10.26
C THR A 122 -18.61 -29.85 -10.31
N LYS A 123 -19.20 -30.21 -9.16
CA LYS A 123 -20.58 -30.73 -9.13
C LYS A 123 -21.58 -29.69 -9.63
N VAL A 124 -21.46 -28.44 -9.21
CA VAL A 124 -22.42 -27.40 -9.62
C VAL A 124 -22.25 -27.03 -11.10
N PHE A 125 -21.02 -26.99 -11.61
CA PHE A 125 -20.79 -26.75 -13.03
C PHE A 125 -21.26 -27.93 -13.90
N GLU A 126 -21.05 -29.18 -13.49
CA GLU A 126 -21.61 -30.36 -14.18
C GLU A 126 -23.16 -30.33 -14.20
N GLU A 127 -23.80 -29.78 -13.16
CA GLU A 127 -25.27 -29.67 -13.06
C GLU A 127 -25.85 -28.49 -13.87
N MET A 128 -25.14 -27.36 -13.96
CA MET A 128 -25.71 -26.08 -14.40
C MET A 128 -25.04 -25.45 -15.63
N TYR A 129 -23.80 -25.84 -15.96
CA TYR A 129 -23.07 -25.30 -17.11
C TYR A 129 -23.28 -26.20 -18.35
N PRO A 130 -23.41 -25.64 -19.58
CA PRO A 130 -23.71 -26.45 -20.76
C PRO A 130 -22.61 -27.43 -21.16
N ASP A 131 -21.35 -27.01 -20.99
CA ASP A 131 -20.19 -27.80 -21.36
C ASP A 131 -19.67 -28.56 -20.13
N SER A 132 -19.22 -29.79 -20.30
CA SER A 132 -18.67 -30.54 -19.17
C SER A 132 -17.36 -29.90 -18.71
N CYS A 133 -17.25 -29.64 -17.41
CA CYS A 133 -16.01 -29.18 -16.82
C CYS A 133 -15.85 -29.67 -15.38
N ARG A 134 -14.59 -29.96 -15.03
CA ARG A 134 -14.16 -30.44 -13.72
C ARG A 134 -13.01 -29.59 -13.23
N PHE A 135 -13.10 -29.20 -11.97
CA PHE A 135 -12.10 -28.44 -11.26
C PHE A 135 -11.27 -29.41 -10.43
N VAL A 136 -9.98 -29.49 -10.74
CA VAL A 136 -9.04 -30.43 -10.11
C VAL A 136 -7.94 -29.63 -9.43
N ARG A 137 -7.88 -29.71 -8.10
CA ARG A 137 -6.72 -29.18 -7.35
C ARG A 137 -5.47 -29.97 -7.75
N LYS A 138 -4.40 -29.28 -8.14
CA LYS A 138 -3.13 -29.91 -8.52
C LYS A 138 -2.11 -29.85 -7.42
N THR A 139 -1.62 -28.65 -7.15
CA THR A 139 -0.61 -28.38 -6.13
C THR A 139 -1.10 -27.24 -5.26
N GLN A 140 -0.50 -27.15 -4.08
CA GLN A 140 -0.60 -25.97 -3.24
C GLN A 140 0.78 -25.48 -2.89
N GLU A 141 0.95 -24.17 -2.77
CA GLU A 141 2.22 -23.56 -2.40
C GLU A 141 1.99 -22.23 -1.68
N ILE A 142 2.98 -21.81 -0.88
CA ILE A 142 2.98 -20.50 -0.25
C ILE A 142 3.68 -19.52 -1.19
N ILE A 143 3.00 -18.41 -1.48
CA ILE A 143 3.57 -17.29 -2.22
C ILE A 143 3.58 -16.02 -1.37
N ILE A 144 4.36 -15.05 -1.81
CA ILE A 144 4.27 -13.66 -1.38
C ILE A 144 3.76 -12.88 -2.61
N PRO A 145 2.54 -12.32 -2.60
CA PRO A 145 1.91 -11.74 -3.78
C PRO A 145 2.78 -10.72 -4.50
N VAL A 146 3.49 -9.86 -3.76
CA VAL A 146 4.36 -8.85 -4.35
C VAL A 146 5.62 -9.41 -5.03
N LYS A 147 5.97 -10.67 -4.79
CA LYS A 147 7.10 -11.39 -5.40
C LYS A 147 6.65 -12.26 -6.59
N VAL A 148 5.37 -12.27 -6.92
CA VAL A 148 4.87 -12.99 -8.10
C VAL A 148 5.37 -12.31 -9.36
N ALA A 149 6.02 -13.08 -10.24
CA ALA A 149 6.37 -12.64 -11.58
C ALA A 149 5.09 -12.59 -12.43
N ILE A 150 4.66 -11.39 -12.82
CA ILE A 150 3.39 -11.19 -13.53
C ILE A 150 3.46 -11.83 -14.92
N ASP A 151 4.57 -11.66 -15.63
CA ASP A 151 4.86 -12.20 -16.96
C ASP A 151 5.12 -13.71 -17.01
N SER A 152 5.17 -14.38 -15.86
CA SER A 152 5.32 -15.83 -15.75
C SER A 152 3.98 -16.55 -15.86
N ASP A 153 3.98 -17.83 -16.23
CA ASP A 153 2.79 -18.69 -16.11
C ASP A 153 2.52 -19.16 -14.67
N GLU A 154 3.37 -18.76 -13.73
CA GLU A 154 3.29 -19.14 -12.31
C GLU A 154 2.85 -17.96 -11.41
N PRO A 155 2.05 -18.20 -10.36
CA PRO A 155 1.38 -19.48 -10.03
C PRO A 155 0.18 -19.78 -10.94
N VAL A 156 -0.24 -18.80 -11.75
CA VAL A 156 -1.26 -18.95 -12.79
C VAL A 156 -0.85 -18.11 -14.02
N PRO A 157 -1.33 -18.47 -15.23
CA PRO A 157 -1.03 -17.74 -16.46
C PRO A 157 -1.39 -16.25 -16.40
N ASP A 158 -0.64 -15.42 -17.12
CA ASP A 158 -1.01 -14.01 -17.29
C ASP A 158 -2.16 -13.89 -18.31
N GLN A 159 -3.37 -13.74 -17.78
CA GLN A 159 -4.60 -13.62 -18.57
C GLN A 159 -5.68 -12.89 -17.77
N LEU A 160 -6.80 -12.60 -18.42
CA LEU A 160 -7.96 -12.03 -17.75
C LEU A 160 -8.68 -13.07 -16.90
N TYR A 161 -8.96 -12.72 -15.65
CA TYR A 161 -9.69 -13.55 -14.70
C TYR A 161 -11.05 -12.96 -14.35
N TYR A 162 -12.02 -13.85 -14.11
CA TYR A 162 -13.22 -13.54 -13.36
C TYR A 162 -12.97 -13.92 -11.90
N GLN A 163 -12.67 -12.91 -11.09
CA GLN A 163 -12.38 -13.06 -9.67
C GLN A 163 -13.67 -13.17 -8.88
N VAL A 164 -13.68 -14.13 -7.95
CA VAL A 164 -14.69 -14.27 -6.91
C VAL A 164 -14.02 -13.99 -5.58
N LEU A 165 -14.55 -13.04 -4.81
CA LEU A 165 -14.08 -12.71 -3.47
C LEU A 165 -15.22 -12.96 -2.48
N SER A 166 -14.90 -13.58 -1.34
CA SER A 166 -15.87 -13.85 -0.28
C SER A 166 -15.23 -13.73 1.09
N VAL A 167 -15.89 -13.02 1.99
CA VAL A 167 -15.49 -12.97 3.40
C VAL A 167 -15.87 -14.30 4.05
N MET A 168 -14.95 -14.91 4.78
CA MET A 168 -15.20 -16.16 5.46
C MET A 168 -15.56 -15.93 6.94
N THR A 169 -16.44 -16.76 7.48
CA THR A 169 -16.72 -16.81 8.93
C THR A 169 -16.76 -18.27 9.38
N LEU A 170 -16.02 -18.58 10.44
CA LEU A 170 -15.92 -19.92 11.05
C LEU A 170 -16.34 -19.84 12.53
N ASN A 171 -17.43 -20.51 12.92
CA ASN A 171 -17.98 -20.49 14.29
C ASN A 171 -18.05 -19.05 14.87
N ASP A 172 -18.68 -18.14 14.12
CA ASP A 172 -18.82 -16.71 14.45
C ASP A 172 -17.52 -15.88 14.45
N ARG A 173 -16.36 -16.49 14.19
CA ARG A 173 -15.10 -15.78 13.99
C ARG A 173 -14.94 -15.40 12.51
N GLN A 174 -14.88 -14.11 12.24
CA GLN A 174 -14.55 -13.60 10.91
C GLN A 174 -13.09 -13.94 10.59
N LEU A 175 -12.87 -14.47 9.38
CA LEU A 175 -11.56 -14.74 8.80
C LEU A 175 -11.34 -13.76 7.63
N GLY A 176 -10.20 -13.87 6.94
CA GLY A 176 -9.93 -13.13 5.72
C GLY A 176 -10.79 -13.57 4.52
N ASN A 177 -10.38 -13.09 3.36
CA ASN A 177 -11.10 -13.34 2.11
C ASN A 177 -10.66 -14.65 1.45
N LEU A 178 -11.63 -15.46 1.04
CA LEU A 178 -11.43 -16.52 0.06
C LEU A 178 -11.48 -15.89 -1.34
N VAL A 179 -10.41 -16.05 -2.12
CA VAL A 179 -10.35 -15.53 -3.49
C VAL A 179 -10.24 -16.69 -4.47
N VAL A 180 -11.08 -16.71 -5.50
CA VAL A 180 -11.02 -17.68 -6.61
C VAL A 180 -10.81 -16.93 -7.90
N LEU A 181 -9.78 -17.30 -8.67
CA LEU A 181 -9.51 -16.77 -9.99
C LEU A 181 -9.93 -17.78 -11.06
N LEU A 182 -10.95 -17.43 -11.84
CA LEU A 182 -11.45 -18.25 -12.96
C LEU A 182 -11.00 -17.64 -14.30
N PRO A 183 -10.34 -18.40 -15.20
CA PRO A 183 -9.89 -17.86 -16.48
C PRO A 183 -11.09 -17.41 -17.33
N ALA A 184 -11.17 -16.11 -17.63
CA ALA A 184 -12.34 -15.52 -18.26
C ALA A 184 -12.61 -16.12 -19.67
N ALA A 185 -11.55 -16.33 -20.45
CA ALA A 185 -11.64 -16.91 -21.80
C ALA A 185 -12.27 -18.32 -21.78
N THR A 186 -11.89 -19.16 -20.81
CA THR A 186 -12.41 -20.53 -20.64
C THR A 186 -13.93 -20.57 -20.48
N PHE A 187 -14.53 -19.52 -19.92
CA PHE A 187 -15.99 -19.42 -19.70
C PHE A 187 -16.70 -18.48 -20.69
N GLY A 188 -16.03 -18.11 -21.80
CA GLY A 188 -16.59 -17.20 -22.80
C GLY A 188 -16.92 -15.80 -22.25
N LEU A 189 -16.13 -15.35 -21.27
CA LEU A 189 -16.26 -14.05 -20.61
C LEU A 189 -15.27 -13.01 -21.18
N GLU A 190 -15.02 -13.05 -22.49
CA GLU A 190 -14.16 -12.06 -23.15
C GLU A 190 -14.82 -10.67 -23.13
N VAL A 191 -14.00 -9.66 -22.82
CA VAL A 191 -14.36 -8.24 -22.92
C VAL A 191 -14.11 -7.83 -24.37
N ASP A 192 -15.14 -7.33 -25.06
CA ASP A 192 -14.96 -6.73 -26.40
C ASP A 192 -14.03 -5.52 -26.24
N GLU A 193 -12.73 -5.67 -26.49
CA GLU A 193 -11.92 -4.54 -26.91
C GLU A 193 -12.44 -4.07 -28.28
N PRO A 194 -12.59 -2.76 -28.52
CA PRO A 194 -12.90 -2.28 -29.85
C PRO A 194 -11.82 -2.77 -30.81
N ALA A 195 -12.22 -3.65 -31.72
CA ALA A 195 -11.36 -4.28 -32.71
C ALA A 195 -10.48 -3.24 -33.41
N SER A 196 -9.18 -3.27 -33.12
CA SER A 196 -8.17 -2.78 -34.05
C SER A 196 -8.27 -3.62 -35.32
N GLU A 197 -8.81 -3.03 -36.38
CA GLU A 197 -8.80 -3.60 -37.73
C GLU A 197 -7.35 -3.90 -38.16
N ALA A 198 -6.90 -5.13 -37.95
CA ALA A 198 -5.79 -5.71 -38.69
C ALA A 198 -6.37 -6.67 -39.74
N ALA A 199 -6.42 -6.19 -40.97
CA ALA A 199 -6.82 -6.97 -42.14
C ALA A 199 -5.88 -8.18 -42.38
N PRO A 200 -6.38 -9.28 -42.95
CA PRO A 200 -5.67 -10.55 -43.01
C PRO A 200 -4.63 -10.58 -44.14
N LEU A 201 -3.41 -11.00 -43.82
CA LEU A 201 -2.44 -11.44 -44.82
C LEU A 201 -2.52 -12.96 -44.99
N ALA A 202 -2.85 -13.34 -46.21
CA ALA A 202 -3.05 -14.71 -46.68
C ALA A 202 -1.76 -15.54 -46.68
N GLU A 203 -1.86 -16.80 -46.27
CA GLU A 203 -0.96 -17.88 -46.71
C GLU A 203 -1.19 -18.21 -48.20
N PRO A 204 -0.21 -18.79 -48.91
CA PRO A 204 -0.24 -20.26 -49.12
C PRO A 204 1.18 -20.90 -49.40
N PRO A 205 1.34 -22.19 -49.72
CA PRO A 205 0.94 -23.39 -48.96
C PRO A 205 1.97 -24.58 -49.03
N LYS A 206 1.72 -25.63 -48.23
CA LYS A 206 2.12 -27.07 -48.40
C LYS A 206 3.61 -27.41 -48.15
N THR A 207 4.00 -28.56 -47.57
CA THR A 207 3.45 -29.93 -47.68
C THR A 207 4.02 -30.84 -46.58
N ALA A 208 3.23 -31.86 -46.24
CA ALA A 208 3.50 -32.96 -45.32
C ALA A 208 4.77 -33.79 -45.61
N SER A 209 5.32 -34.42 -44.57
CA SER A 209 5.44 -35.89 -44.54
C SER A 209 5.69 -36.41 -43.13
N ALA A 210 4.80 -37.30 -42.68
CA ALA A 210 4.97 -38.18 -41.53
C ALA A 210 5.83 -39.39 -41.91
N ILE A 211 6.69 -39.88 -41.00
CA ILE A 211 6.98 -41.32 -40.85
C ILE A 211 7.17 -41.64 -39.35
N SER A 212 6.48 -42.72 -38.96
CA SER A 212 6.41 -43.41 -37.68
C SER A 212 7.61 -44.34 -37.43
N ALA A 213 7.95 -44.57 -36.15
CA ALA A 213 7.96 -45.91 -35.49
C ALA A 213 9.16 -46.16 -34.55
N LYS A 214 8.83 -46.53 -33.29
CA LYS A 214 9.33 -47.65 -32.43
C LYS A 214 10.85 -47.90 -32.32
N ARG A 215 11.42 -48.42 -31.22
CA ARG A 215 11.09 -48.86 -29.84
C ARG A 215 12.39 -49.58 -29.35
N VAL A 216 12.56 -49.71 -28.03
CA VAL A 216 13.28 -50.77 -27.28
C VAL A 216 14.71 -50.44 -26.79
N GLU A 217 14.81 -50.39 -25.44
CA GLU A 217 15.76 -51.01 -24.46
C GLU A 217 17.28 -50.98 -24.78
N SER A 218 18.23 -50.90 -23.85
CA SER A 218 18.30 -51.30 -22.43
C SER A 218 19.61 -50.73 -21.81
N GLU A 219 19.67 -50.68 -20.47
CA GLU A 219 20.75 -51.12 -19.53
C GLU A 219 22.24 -50.89 -19.92
N GLU A 220 23.23 -50.63 -19.06
CA GLU A 220 23.43 -50.56 -17.61
C GLU A 220 24.86 -49.99 -17.38
N GLU A 221 25.21 -49.78 -16.12
CA GLU A 221 26.58 -49.79 -15.55
C GLU A 221 27.52 -48.57 -15.68
N ALA A 222 27.48 -47.77 -14.61
CA ALA A 222 28.53 -47.66 -13.58
C ALA A 222 30.01 -47.43 -14.02
N LEU A 223 30.58 -46.28 -13.59
CA LEU A 223 31.65 -46.19 -12.56
C LEU A 223 32.30 -44.79 -12.55
N LYS A 224 32.18 -44.12 -11.41
CA LYS A 224 33.11 -43.11 -10.86
C LYS A 224 34.50 -43.77 -10.65
N PRO A 225 35.65 -43.04 -10.55
CA PRO A 225 35.81 -41.98 -9.56
C PRO A 225 36.80 -40.81 -9.82
N ALA A 226 36.53 -39.75 -9.05
CA ALA A 226 37.37 -38.79 -8.35
C ALA A 226 38.86 -38.59 -8.72
N SER A 227 39.24 -37.29 -8.78
CA SER A 227 40.52 -36.82 -8.26
C SER A 227 40.29 -35.60 -7.35
N THR A 228 40.71 -35.76 -6.11
CA THR A 228 40.94 -34.74 -5.08
C THR A 228 42.45 -34.49 -5.03
N ILE A 229 42.89 -33.25 -4.77
CA ILE A 229 44.07 -32.82 -3.98
C ILE A 229 44.28 -31.32 -4.22
N THR A 230 44.73 -30.42 -3.34
CA THR A 230 44.78 -30.22 -1.88
C THR A 230 45.33 -28.77 -1.72
N ALA A 231 44.96 -28.12 -0.63
CA ALA A 231 45.34 -26.78 -0.18
C ALA A 231 46.85 -26.42 -0.13
N LYS A 232 47.15 -25.11 -0.17
CA LYS A 232 47.90 -24.42 0.91
C LYS A 232 47.89 -22.89 0.81
N ARG A 233 47.91 -22.28 2.00
CA ARG A 233 47.98 -20.88 2.41
C ARG A 233 49.44 -20.50 2.71
N GLU A 234 49.86 -19.25 2.43
CA GLU A 234 50.56 -18.32 3.35
C GLU A 234 51.01 -17.01 2.67
N GLU A 235 51.29 -16.02 3.51
CA GLU A 235 51.21 -14.56 3.37
C GLU A 235 52.47 -13.83 2.85
N SER A 236 52.28 -12.50 2.71
CA SER A 236 53.23 -11.36 2.64
C SER A 236 53.72 -11.03 1.23
N GLY A 237 53.76 -9.78 0.76
CA GLY A 237 53.50 -8.45 1.33
C GLY A 237 54.20 -7.43 0.43
N GLY A 238 53.68 -6.20 0.34
CA GLY A 238 54.43 -5.03 -0.15
C GLY A 238 54.06 -4.47 -1.53
N ASP A 239 53.28 -3.40 -1.49
CA ASP A 239 53.43 -2.12 -2.21
C ASP A 239 53.62 -2.14 -3.74
N GLU A 240 52.60 -1.66 -4.48
CA GLU A 240 52.80 -0.58 -5.46
C GLU A 240 51.45 -0.03 -5.99
N SER A 241 51.40 1.29 -6.03
CA SER A 241 50.45 2.19 -6.68
C SER A 241 49.92 1.69 -8.04
N ALA A 242 48.58 1.63 -8.20
CA ALA A 242 47.95 1.57 -9.52
C ALA A 242 46.67 2.40 -9.58
N ALA A 243 46.61 3.19 -10.65
CA ALA A 243 45.61 4.17 -10.97
C ALA A 243 44.19 3.59 -11.10
N VAL A 244 43.22 4.44 -10.74
CA VAL A 244 41.79 4.25 -10.98
C VAL A 244 41.54 4.11 -12.49
N VAL A 245 41.29 2.88 -12.93
CA VAL A 245 40.70 2.60 -14.24
C VAL A 245 39.19 2.62 -14.04
N GLN A 246 38.54 3.69 -14.49
CA GLN A 246 37.10 3.72 -14.70
C GLN A 246 36.79 2.79 -15.87
N GLU A 247 36.19 1.63 -15.57
CA GLU A 247 35.49 0.86 -16.60
C GLU A 247 34.09 1.46 -16.84
N PRO A 248 33.63 1.46 -18.10
CA PRO A 248 32.49 2.24 -18.53
C PRO A 248 31.19 1.65 -17.97
N VAL A 249 30.32 2.55 -17.52
CA VAL A 249 28.92 2.29 -17.18
C VAL A 249 28.26 1.52 -18.32
N VAL A 250 28.09 0.22 -18.12
CA VAL A 250 27.22 -0.60 -18.95
C VAL A 250 25.80 -0.07 -18.70
N LYS A 251 25.23 0.57 -19.73
CA LYS A 251 23.81 0.93 -19.77
C LYS A 251 23.00 -0.32 -19.47
N GLN A 252 22.47 -0.42 -18.25
CA GLN A 252 21.40 -1.36 -17.94
C GLN A 252 20.24 -1.05 -18.87
N ALA A 253 19.80 -2.10 -19.58
CA ALA A 253 18.57 -2.08 -20.35
C ALA A 253 17.42 -1.63 -19.45
N ALA A 254 16.55 -0.76 -19.97
CA ALA A 254 15.37 -0.29 -19.27
C ALA A 254 14.57 -1.49 -18.76
N ALA A 255 14.41 -1.54 -17.43
CA ALA A 255 13.48 -2.46 -16.77
C ALA A 255 12.04 -2.16 -17.26
N PRO A 256 11.16 -3.17 -17.26
CA PRO A 256 9.74 -2.97 -17.59
C PRO A 256 9.13 -1.89 -16.67
N ASP A 257 8.14 -1.16 -17.19
CA ASP A 257 7.44 -0.04 -16.53
C ASP A 257 7.19 -0.32 -15.03
N PHE A 258 8.02 0.22 -14.16
CA PHE A 258 7.85 0.12 -12.71
C PHE A 258 6.79 1.14 -12.30
N ASP A 259 5.55 0.70 -12.13
CA ASP A 259 4.47 1.57 -11.67
C ASP A 259 4.72 1.99 -10.21
N THR A 260 5.26 3.19 -10.05
CA THR A 260 5.62 3.75 -8.74
C THR A 260 4.39 4.01 -7.87
N LYS A 261 3.20 4.24 -8.45
CA LYS A 261 1.96 4.44 -7.69
C LYS A 261 1.43 3.13 -7.12
N LYS A 262 1.51 2.04 -7.90
CA LYS A 262 1.19 0.69 -7.41
C LYS A 262 2.17 0.26 -6.32
N HIS A 263 3.46 0.51 -6.52
CA HIS A 263 4.49 0.22 -5.52
C HIS A 263 4.27 1.02 -4.23
N LEU A 264 3.90 2.30 -4.32
CA LEU A 264 3.54 3.13 -3.16
C LEU A 264 2.47 2.48 -2.29
N LYS A 265 1.37 1.98 -2.89
CA LYS A 265 0.30 1.29 -2.13
C LYS A 265 0.81 0.05 -1.40
N ARG A 266 1.72 -0.71 -2.03
CA ARG A 266 2.34 -1.89 -1.40
C ARG A 266 3.20 -1.48 -0.20
N VAL A 267 3.97 -0.40 -0.34
CA VAL A 267 4.76 0.17 0.75
C VAL A 267 3.86 0.65 1.89
N ASP A 268 2.76 1.36 1.59
CA ASP A 268 1.81 1.83 2.60
C ASP A 268 1.17 0.67 3.37
N SER A 269 0.73 -0.37 2.67
CA SER A 269 0.19 -1.58 3.30
C SER A 269 1.23 -2.28 4.17
N LEU A 270 2.48 -2.36 3.72
CA LEU A 270 3.58 -2.92 4.50
C LEU A 270 3.83 -2.10 5.78
N LEU A 271 3.86 -0.77 5.69
CA LEU A 271 4.08 0.10 6.84
C LEU A 271 2.91 0.05 7.83
N GLU A 272 1.68 -0.14 7.35
CA GLU A 272 0.51 -0.33 8.20
C GLU A 272 0.61 -1.66 8.99
N ASN A 273 1.09 -2.73 8.33
CA ASN A 273 1.39 -3.98 9.01
C ASN A 273 2.51 -3.81 10.04
N CYS A 274 3.54 -3.01 9.72
CA CYS A 274 4.60 -2.66 10.67
C CYS A 274 4.03 -1.95 11.89
N ARG A 275 3.13 -0.98 11.70
CA ARG A 275 2.48 -0.25 12.79
C ARG A 275 1.74 -1.19 13.75
N LEU A 276 0.93 -2.10 13.22
CA LEU A 276 0.16 -3.05 14.02
C LEU A 276 1.10 -3.94 14.83
N LYS A 277 2.08 -4.55 14.16
CA LYS A 277 3.02 -5.47 14.81
C LYS A 277 3.92 -4.77 15.83
N MET A 278 4.27 -3.52 15.58
CA MET A 278 5.05 -2.69 16.50
C MET A 278 4.31 -2.43 17.81
N GLY A 279 3.01 -2.18 17.76
CA GLY A 279 2.17 -2.07 18.97
C GLY A 279 2.14 -3.37 19.78
N GLU A 280 1.99 -4.52 19.12
CA GLU A 280 2.00 -5.83 19.78
C GLU A 280 3.33 -6.11 20.49
N GLU A 281 4.46 -5.96 19.79
CA GLU A 281 5.78 -6.29 20.34
C GLU A 281 6.21 -5.30 21.43
N MET A 282 5.94 -3.99 21.25
CA MET A 282 6.18 -2.99 22.29
C MET A 282 5.33 -3.26 23.54
N GLY A 283 4.05 -3.60 23.35
CA GLY A 283 3.14 -3.89 24.45
C GLY A 283 3.53 -5.16 25.22
N ALA A 284 3.96 -6.20 24.51
CA ALA A 284 4.49 -7.42 25.10
C ALA A 284 5.73 -7.15 25.96
N LEU A 285 6.64 -6.30 25.47
CA LEU A 285 7.87 -5.97 26.19
C LEU A 285 7.61 -5.04 27.40
N LEU A 286 6.73 -4.06 27.26
CA LEU A 286 6.40 -3.13 28.36
C LEU A 286 5.41 -3.73 29.37
N GLY A 287 4.73 -4.84 29.04
CA GLY A 287 3.71 -5.45 29.89
C GLY A 287 2.43 -4.61 30.02
N VAL A 288 2.20 -3.68 29.09
CA VAL A 288 1.03 -2.80 29.03
C VAL A 288 0.51 -2.70 27.60
N GLU A 289 -0.76 -2.35 27.42
CA GLU A 289 -1.32 -2.15 26.08
C GLU A 289 -0.63 -0.97 25.38
N VAL A 290 -0.15 -1.19 24.16
CA VAL A 290 0.43 -0.16 23.30
C VAL A 290 -0.31 -0.14 21.99
N THR A 291 -0.78 1.03 21.58
CA THR A 291 -1.42 1.22 20.28
C THR A 291 -0.78 2.37 19.53
N LEU A 292 -0.47 2.13 18.26
CA LEU A 292 -0.13 3.19 17.31
C LEU A 292 -1.36 3.43 16.44
N SER A 293 -1.77 4.66 16.19
CA SER A 293 -2.99 4.97 15.42
C SER A 293 -2.80 6.16 14.49
N ASN A 294 -3.75 6.39 13.58
CA ASN A 294 -3.73 7.52 12.64
C ASN A 294 -2.42 7.59 11.84
N MET A 295 -2.07 6.50 11.14
CA MET A 295 -0.86 6.48 10.33
C MET A 295 -1.01 7.41 9.14
N GLU A 296 -0.03 8.28 8.97
CA GLU A 296 0.11 9.14 7.81
C GLU A 296 1.45 8.83 7.14
N CYS A 297 1.41 8.57 5.84
CA CYS A 297 2.60 8.35 5.02
C CYS A 297 2.69 9.39 3.90
N ARG A 298 3.86 9.98 3.69
CA ARG A 298 4.10 10.95 2.61
C ARG A 298 5.58 11.17 2.33
N LEU A 299 5.88 11.71 1.16
CA LEU A 299 7.21 12.23 0.86
C LEU A 299 7.44 13.55 1.59
N VAL A 300 8.64 13.70 2.15
CA VAL A 300 9.10 14.91 2.83
C VAL A 300 10.59 15.14 2.52
N THR A 301 11.01 16.40 2.46
CA THR A 301 12.44 16.73 2.49
C THR A 301 12.96 16.79 3.92
N LYS A 302 14.29 16.82 4.09
CA LYS A 302 14.91 17.05 5.41
C LYS A 302 14.43 18.37 6.02
N GLU A 303 14.31 19.42 5.20
CA GLU A 303 13.86 20.75 5.62
C GLU A 303 12.42 20.70 6.14
N ASP A 304 11.49 20.21 5.32
CA ASP A 304 10.06 20.15 5.68
C ASP A 304 9.86 19.35 6.97
N TYR A 305 10.58 18.24 7.13
CA TYR A 305 10.47 17.43 8.34
C TYR A 305 10.90 18.20 9.60
N PHE A 306 12.08 18.85 9.60
CA PHE A 306 12.57 19.53 10.80
C PHE A 306 11.88 20.87 11.07
N MET A 307 11.28 21.50 10.05
CA MET A 307 10.58 22.78 10.20
C MET A 307 9.09 22.64 10.49
N GLU A 308 8.41 21.66 9.87
CA GLU A 308 6.95 21.54 9.93
C GLU A 308 6.48 20.36 10.80
N GLU A 309 7.22 19.25 10.82
CA GLU A 309 6.77 18.00 11.46
C GLU A 309 7.36 17.78 12.86
N ALA A 310 8.67 17.94 12.99
CA ALA A 310 9.39 17.60 14.21
C ALA A 310 9.25 18.72 15.26
N ALA A 311 8.47 18.46 16.31
CA ALA A 311 8.22 19.43 17.37
C ALA A 311 8.95 19.08 18.68
N GLY A 312 9.47 20.08 19.38
CA GLY A 312 10.11 19.90 20.68
C GLY A 312 11.43 19.12 20.62
N LYS A 313 11.95 18.67 21.78
CA LYS A 313 13.15 17.82 21.82
C LYS A 313 12.80 16.40 21.39
N GLN A 314 13.64 15.81 20.55
CA GLN A 314 13.42 14.47 19.99
C GLN A 314 14.57 13.54 20.37
N ILE A 315 14.26 12.26 20.48
CA ILE A 315 15.24 11.18 20.47
C ILE A 315 15.22 10.56 19.08
N LEU A 316 16.38 10.54 18.45
CA LEU A 316 16.61 9.91 17.15
C LEU A 316 17.33 8.58 17.35
N ALA A 317 16.72 7.49 16.92
CA ALA A 317 17.38 6.21 16.72
C ALA A 317 17.81 6.04 15.25
N HIS A 318 19.09 5.83 15.04
CA HIS A 318 19.67 5.50 13.73
C HIS A 318 19.43 4.03 13.42
N MET A 319 18.89 3.75 12.24
CA MET A 319 18.68 2.38 11.76
C MET A 319 19.48 2.15 10.47
N ASP A 320 20.52 1.34 10.56
CA ASP A 320 21.24 0.87 9.38
C ASP A 320 20.37 -0.13 8.63
N VAL A 321 20.26 0.06 7.32
CA VAL A 321 19.53 -0.83 6.43
C VAL A 321 20.55 -1.68 5.68
N VAL A 322 20.39 -3.00 5.76
CA VAL A 322 21.33 -3.99 5.19
C VAL A 322 20.58 -5.07 4.42
N GLY A 323 21.20 -5.65 3.40
CA GLY A 323 20.62 -6.74 2.61
C GLY A 323 20.78 -6.50 1.12
N GLU A 324 19.70 -6.69 0.35
CA GLU A 324 19.70 -6.41 -1.10
C GLU A 324 19.80 -4.91 -1.43
N LEU A 325 19.42 -4.05 -0.47
CA LEU A 325 19.64 -2.62 -0.50
C LEU A 325 20.33 -2.21 0.80
N GLU A 326 21.14 -1.16 0.72
CA GLU A 326 21.85 -0.59 1.86
C GLU A 326 21.50 0.89 2.01
N GLY A 327 21.46 1.37 3.26
CA GLY A 327 21.13 2.76 3.54
C GLY A 327 20.95 3.03 5.04
N LYS A 328 20.37 4.18 5.37
CA LYS A 328 20.03 4.54 6.74
C LYS A 328 18.60 5.08 6.82
N SER A 329 17.86 4.60 7.80
CA SER A 329 16.54 5.11 8.17
C SER A 329 16.59 5.69 9.58
N PHE A 330 15.68 6.58 9.90
CA PHE A 330 15.76 7.42 11.10
C PHE A 330 14.43 7.37 11.85
N LEU A 331 14.44 6.87 13.08
CA LEU A 331 13.26 6.76 13.94
C LEU A 331 13.28 7.87 14.99
N PHE A 332 12.19 8.63 15.09
CA PHE A 332 12.03 9.76 15.98
C PHE A 332 10.87 9.55 16.95
N VAL A 333 11.13 9.88 18.20
CA VAL A 333 10.14 9.92 19.29
C VAL A 333 10.42 11.14 20.16
N GLY A 334 9.38 11.79 20.68
CA GLY A 334 9.53 12.93 21.58
C GLY A 334 10.35 12.55 22.82
N LEU A 335 11.21 13.45 23.30
CA LEU A 335 12.09 13.18 24.45
C LEU A 335 11.33 12.68 25.68
N LYS A 336 10.20 13.32 26.00
CA LYS A 336 9.36 12.94 27.14
C LYS A 336 8.74 11.56 26.98
N ASP A 337 8.37 11.20 25.76
CA ASP A 337 7.80 9.90 25.44
C ASP A 337 8.88 8.82 25.52
N ALA A 338 10.08 9.08 24.99
CA ALA A 338 11.22 8.17 25.11
C ALA A 338 11.61 7.91 26.58
N ILE A 339 11.65 8.96 27.42
CA ILE A 339 11.86 8.82 28.88
C ILE A 339 10.74 7.99 29.50
N TYR A 340 9.49 8.26 29.15
CA TYR A 340 8.35 7.53 29.70
C TYR A 340 8.41 6.04 29.33
N ILE A 341 8.71 5.74 28.08
CA ILE A 341 8.85 4.38 27.53
C ILE A 341 9.98 3.63 28.24
N GLY A 342 11.20 4.20 28.27
CA GLY A 342 12.36 3.58 28.92
C GLY A 342 12.15 3.41 30.43
N GLY A 343 11.62 4.44 31.09
CA GLY A 343 11.29 4.42 32.51
C GLY A 343 10.22 3.39 32.88
N THR A 344 9.24 3.15 32.00
CA THR A 344 8.24 2.09 32.16
C THR A 344 8.91 0.71 32.06
N LEU A 345 9.80 0.51 31.09
CA LEU A 345 10.50 -0.77 30.90
C LEU A 345 11.36 -1.16 32.11
N ILE A 346 12.06 -0.20 32.73
CA ILE A 346 12.86 -0.43 33.95
C ILE A 346 12.03 -0.35 35.24
N MET A 347 10.71 -0.27 35.12
CA MET A 347 9.76 -0.28 36.23
C MET A 347 9.97 0.85 37.24
N LEU A 348 10.27 2.07 36.78
CA LEU A 348 10.29 3.23 37.66
C LEU A 348 8.93 3.40 38.36
N PRO A 349 8.91 3.65 39.68
CA PRO A 349 7.68 3.97 40.39
C PRO A 349 6.95 5.16 39.73
N PRO A 350 5.61 5.18 39.66
CA PRO A 350 4.86 6.20 38.91
C PRO A 350 5.22 7.65 39.26
N ALA A 351 5.40 7.96 40.55
CA ALA A 351 5.77 9.31 41.00
C ALA A 351 7.21 9.70 40.59
N GLU A 352 8.11 8.73 40.52
CA GLU A 352 9.48 8.94 40.04
C GLU A 352 9.49 9.11 38.52
N LEU A 353 8.74 8.26 37.79
CA LEU A 353 8.57 8.33 36.35
C LEU A 353 8.02 9.70 35.90
N GLU A 354 6.96 10.18 36.56
CA GLU A 354 6.41 11.50 36.27
C GLU A 354 7.43 12.62 36.47
N LYS A 355 8.24 12.51 37.54
CA LYS A 355 9.28 13.49 37.84
C LYS A 355 10.39 13.47 36.79
N VAL A 356 10.96 12.32 36.44
CA VAL A 356 12.03 12.24 35.43
C VAL A 356 11.55 12.67 34.05
N VAL A 357 10.29 12.42 33.69
CA VAL A 357 9.67 12.91 32.45
C VAL A 357 9.52 14.43 32.47
N LEU A 358 9.11 15.01 33.60
CA LEU A 358 8.94 16.45 33.75
C LEU A 358 10.27 17.20 33.73
N ASP A 359 11.29 16.62 34.38
CA ASP A 359 12.65 17.15 34.45
C ASP A 359 13.46 16.88 33.16
N GLU A 360 12.90 16.09 32.23
CA GLU A 360 13.52 15.68 30.97
C GLU A 360 14.87 14.95 31.15
N GLU A 361 14.96 14.15 32.23
CA GLU A 361 16.13 13.36 32.60
C GLU A 361 16.20 12.07 31.78
N PHE A 362 16.89 12.14 30.65
CA PHE A 362 17.22 10.98 29.81
C PHE A 362 18.64 10.51 30.15
N GLY A 363 18.75 9.76 31.25
CA GLY A 363 20.00 9.18 31.73
C GLY A 363 20.32 7.82 31.10
N GLU A 364 21.49 7.28 31.39
CA GLU A 364 22.03 6.04 30.80
C GLU A 364 21.06 4.84 30.92
N ASP A 365 20.49 4.60 32.11
CA ASP A 365 19.54 3.49 32.31
C ASP A 365 18.26 3.65 31.47
N THR A 366 17.77 4.89 31.32
CA THR A 366 16.56 5.16 30.52
C THR A 366 16.87 5.12 29.02
N GLU A 367 18.06 5.56 28.64
CA GLU A 367 18.54 5.50 27.25
C GLU A 367 18.75 4.06 26.80
N ASP A 368 19.35 3.21 27.63
CA ASP A 368 19.54 1.77 27.34
C ASP A 368 18.19 1.07 27.20
N ALA A 369 17.28 1.31 28.14
CA ALA A 369 15.93 0.75 28.12
C ALA A 369 15.12 1.20 26.90
N TYR A 370 15.14 2.49 26.56
CA TYR A 370 14.54 2.96 25.31
C TYR A 370 15.26 2.38 24.08
N GLY A 371 16.57 2.15 24.16
CA GLY A 371 17.38 1.46 23.17
C GLY A 371 16.88 0.06 22.85
N GLU A 372 16.45 -0.70 23.86
CA GLU A 372 15.82 -2.01 23.66
C GLU A 372 14.47 -1.89 22.94
N ILE A 373 13.66 -0.88 23.27
CA ILE A 373 12.41 -0.61 22.54
C ILE A 373 12.68 -0.25 21.07
N ALA A 374 13.63 0.64 20.81
CA ALA A 374 14.04 0.99 19.45
C ALA A 374 14.58 -0.24 18.69
N ASN A 375 15.26 -1.16 19.38
CA ASN A 375 15.74 -2.41 18.81
C ASN A 375 14.58 -3.33 18.42
N ILE A 376 13.55 -3.49 19.28
CA ILE A 376 12.31 -4.20 18.94
C ILE A 376 11.62 -3.59 17.72
N MET A 377 11.51 -2.27 17.67
CA MET A 377 10.91 -1.57 16.52
C MET A 377 11.68 -1.85 15.23
N SER A 378 13.03 -1.85 15.28
CA SER A 378 13.87 -2.23 14.14
C SER A 378 13.73 -3.71 13.75
N GLY A 379 13.50 -4.60 14.73
CA GLY A 379 13.23 -6.03 14.52
C GLY A 379 11.90 -6.28 13.81
N VAL A 380 10.85 -5.51 14.15
CA VAL A 380 9.56 -5.54 13.46
C VAL A 380 9.71 -5.15 12.00
N TYR A 381 10.38 -4.03 11.71
CA TYR A 381 10.66 -3.62 10.34
C TYR A 381 11.45 -4.69 9.59
N SER A 382 12.52 -5.24 10.20
CA SER A 382 13.32 -6.32 9.58
C SER A 382 12.46 -7.51 9.20
N THR A 383 11.65 -8.02 10.12
CA THR A 383 10.81 -9.19 9.89
C THR A 383 9.85 -8.96 8.74
N LEU A 384 9.12 -7.84 8.75
CA LEU A 384 8.09 -7.59 7.75
C LEU A 384 8.67 -7.21 6.39
N PHE A 385 9.79 -6.47 6.33
CA PHE A 385 10.42 -6.17 5.05
C PHE A 385 11.08 -7.40 4.42
N GLU A 386 11.73 -8.27 5.19
CA GLU A 386 12.26 -9.52 4.63
C GLU A 386 11.16 -10.41 4.04
N GLU A 387 10.02 -10.47 4.73
CA GLU A 387 8.89 -11.28 4.31
C GLU A 387 8.12 -10.67 3.13
N GLN A 388 7.70 -9.41 3.26
CA GLN A 388 6.66 -8.80 2.43
C GLN A 388 7.19 -7.72 1.47
N TYR A 389 8.43 -7.24 1.61
CA TYR A 389 8.98 -6.29 0.65
C TYR A 389 9.60 -7.02 -0.56
N VAL A 390 9.62 -6.32 -1.70
CA VAL A 390 10.17 -6.85 -2.97
C VAL A 390 11.66 -7.15 -2.88
N LYS A 391 12.40 -6.44 -2.02
CA LYS A 391 13.82 -6.65 -1.72
C LYS A 391 13.99 -7.14 -0.29
N LYS A 392 14.85 -8.12 -0.05
CA LYS A 392 15.15 -8.57 1.31
C LYS A 392 16.07 -7.58 1.99
N ILE A 393 15.52 -6.79 2.91
CA ILE A 393 16.25 -5.80 3.69
C ILE A 393 15.94 -5.97 5.18
N ARG A 394 16.92 -5.65 6.03
CA ARG A 394 16.83 -5.63 7.48
C ARG A 394 17.21 -4.27 8.02
N PHE A 395 16.66 -3.92 9.16
CA PHE A 395 16.92 -2.69 9.91
C PHE A 395 17.63 -3.04 11.21
N VAL A 396 18.77 -2.41 11.45
CA VAL A 396 19.61 -2.63 12.63
C VAL A 396 19.76 -1.30 13.37
N LYS A 397 19.32 -1.23 14.63
CA LYS A 397 19.55 -0.05 15.47
C LYS A 397 21.05 0.16 15.66
N ALA A 398 21.58 1.24 15.10
CA ALA A 398 23.01 1.58 15.15
C ALA A 398 23.35 2.46 16.36
N GLY A 399 22.44 3.34 16.77
CA GLY A 399 22.69 4.29 17.85
C GLY A 399 21.48 5.15 18.16
N ILE A 400 21.54 5.89 19.26
CA ILE A 400 20.53 6.87 19.67
C ILE A 400 21.22 8.20 19.95
N GLU A 401 20.57 9.30 19.60
CA GLU A 401 21.01 10.63 19.98
C GLU A 401 19.84 11.56 20.29
N LYS A 402 20.12 12.59 21.08
CA LYS A 402 19.16 13.64 21.42
C LYS A 402 19.34 14.81 20.48
N ILE A 403 18.26 15.22 19.80
CA ILE A 403 18.28 16.33 18.87
C ILE A 403 17.26 17.41 19.25
N LEU A 404 17.54 18.62 18.78
CA LEU A 404 16.58 19.72 18.79
C LEU A 404 16.34 20.13 17.32
N PRO A 405 15.17 19.83 16.73
CA PRO A 405 14.85 20.06 15.32
C PRO A 405 15.26 21.45 14.82
N LEU A 406 14.89 22.51 15.57
CA LEU A 406 15.20 23.90 15.23
C LEU A 406 16.70 24.28 15.24
N LYS A 407 17.58 23.36 15.66
CA LYS A 407 19.04 23.54 15.63
C LYS A 407 19.73 22.64 14.61
N VAL A 408 18.96 21.84 13.87
CA VAL A 408 19.52 21.01 12.81
C VAL A 408 19.96 21.92 11.66
N ASP A 409 21.20 21.73 11.22
CA ASP A 409 21.69 22.33 9.99
C ASP A 409 21.16 21.52 8.81
N ILE A 410 20.25 22.13 8.04
CA ILE A 410 19.57 21.47 6.91
C ILE A 410 20.56 21.10 5.81
N ASP A 411 21.61 21.89 5.59
CA ASP A 411 22.62 21.64 4.57
C ASP A 411 23.66 20.59 4.99
N SER A 412 23.72 20.27 6.28
CA SER A 412 24.59 19.23 6.82
C SER A 412 24.11 17.83 6.45
N ALA A 413 25.02 16.85 6.39
CA ALA A 413 24.68 15.43 6.31
C ALA A 413 24.18 14.86 7.65
N GLU A 414 24.25 15.64 8.73
CA GLU A 414 23.84 15.26 10.08
C GLU A 414 22.56 16.01 10.50
N PRO A 415 21.70 15.40 11.36
CA PRO A 415 21.79 14.02 11.84
C PRO A 415 21.35 12.99 10.79
N CYS A 416 20.75 13.47 9.70
CA CYS A 416 20.43 12.67 8.52
C CYS A 416 20.81 13.41 7.23
N PRO A 417 21.16 12.68 6.15
CA PRO A 417 21.49 13.28 4.86
C PRO A 417 20.38 14.19 4.32
N ASN A 418 20.76 15.27 3.64
CA ASN A 418 19.79 16.08 2.90
C ASN A 418 19.37 15.35 1.61
N GLN A 419 18.30 14.58 1.71
CA GLN A 419 17.72 13.80 0.62
C GLN A 419 16.20 13.68 0.81
N LEU A 420 15.53 13.07 -0.17
CA LEU A 420 14.09 12.81 -0.07
C LEU A 420 13.81 11.60 0.83
N TYR A 421 12.83 11.76 1.71
CA TYR A 421 12.37 10.72 2.62
C TYR A 421 10.90 10.39 2.39
N TYR A 422 10.55 9.14 2.63
CA TYR A 422 9.18 8.72 2.90
C TYR A 422 8.99 8.67 4.42
N LEU A 423 8.17 9.59 4.92
CA LEU A 423 7.79 9.69 6.32
C LEU A 423 6.64 8.72 6.59
N SER A 424 6.78 7.89 7.63
CA SER A 424 5.66 7.21 8.28
C SER A 424 5.47 7.82 9.67
N SER A 425 4.27 8.29 9.99
CA SER A 425 3.96 8.99 11.24
C SER A 425 2.72 8.39 11.88
N SER A 426 2.81 7.93 13.13
CA SER A 426 1.67 7.39 13.89
C SER A 426 1.57 8.02 15.28
N SER A 427 0.34 8.19 15.78
CA SER A 427 0.07 8.63 17.16
C SER A 427 0.24 7.48 18.12
N LEU A 428 0.94 7.67 19.24
CA LEU A 428 1.23 6.63 20.23
C LEU A 428 0.32 6.75 21.46
N ASN A 429 -0.21 5.63 21.92
CA ASN A 429 -0.89 5.50 23.20
C ASN A 429 -0.32 4.31 23.98
N ILE A 430 -0.04 4.51 25.27
CA ILE A 430 0.50 3.48 26.16
C ILE A 430 -0.35 3.42 27.42
N GLY A 431 -0.97 2.27 27.70
CA GLY A 431 -1.79 2.07 28.89
C GLY A 431 -2.95 3.05 29.00
N GLY A 432 -3.53 3.49 27.87
CA GLY A 432 -4.59 4.48 27.81
C GLY A 432 -4.13 5.93 27.90
N LYS A 433 -2.82 6.19 28.06
CA LYS A 433 -2.26 7.54 28.05
C LYS A 433 -1.81 7.93 26.65
N ASP A 434 -2.36 9.03 26.15
CA ASP A 434 -1.95 9.63 24.88
C ASP A 434 -0.54 10.23 25.00
N MET A 435 0.31 9.85 24.05
CA MET A 435 1.68 10.33 23.90
C MET A 435 1.79 11.20 22.65
N GLY A 436 3.02 11.53 22.25
CA GLY A 436 3.30 12.15 20.96
C GLY A 436 3.20 11.17 19.78
N LYS A 437 3.96 11.49 18.73
CA LYS A 437 4.05 10.70 17.51
C LYS A 437 5.31 9.83 17.52
N VAL A 438 5.20 8.65 16.92
CA VAL A 438 6.32 7.83 16.45
C VAL A 438 6.47 8.09 14.96
N GLN A 439 7.65 8.55 14.55
CA GLN A 439 7.92 8.95 13.17
C GLN A 439 9.15 8.23 12.63
N THR A 440 9.06 7.65 11.44
CA THR A 440 10.20 7.01 10.77
C THR A 440 10.41 7.64 9.41
N LEU A 441 11.64 8.09 9.13
CA LEU A 441 12.08 8.53 7.81
C LEU A 441 12.82 7.39 7.11
N PHE A 442 12.27 6.93 6.00
CA PHE A 442 12.91 5.99 5.09
C PHE A 442 13.42 6.74 3.87
N PRO A 443 14.66 6.56 3.40
CA PRO A 443 15.09 7.12 2.13
C PRO A 443 14.11 6.75 1.00
N ALA A 444 13.63 7.71 0.23
CA ALA A 444 12.70 7.41 -0.87
C ALA A 444 13.34 6.43 -1.88
N ALA A 445 14.65 6.54 -2.12
CA ALA A 445 15.45 5.61 -2.92
C ALA A 445 15.39 4.16 -2.41
N LEU A 446 15.48 3.98 -1.09
CA LEU A 446 15.43 2.66 -0.44
C LEU A 446 14.09 1.98 -0.69
N LEU A 447 13.01 2.78 -0.67
CA LEU A 447 11.66 2.31 -0.96
C LEU A 447 11.31 2.33 -2.44
N GLN A 448 12.25 2.70 -3.33
CA GLN A 448 12.02 2.84 -4.78
C GLN A 448 10.86 3.80 -5.11
N LEU A 449 10.71 4.88 -4.33
CA LEU A 449 9.64 5.87 -4.46
C LEU A 449 10.09 7.19 -5.12
N GLU A 450 11.35 7.28 -5.57
CA GLU A 450 11.89 8.50 -6.21
C GLU A 450 11.16 8.89 -7.50
N GLY A 451 10.57 7.90 -8.19
CA GLY A 451 9.75 8.09 -9.38
C GLY A 451 8.49 8.93 -9.16
N LEU A 452 8.03 9.10 -7.90
CA LEU A 452 6.87 9.93 -7.57
C LEU A 452 7.15 11.43 -7.75
N LEU A 453 8.42 11.86 -7.65
CA LEU A 453 8.82 13.22 -8.01
C LEU A 453 9.19 13.36 -9.49
N GLN A 454 9.42 12.23 -10.17
CA GLN A 454 9.78 12.19 -11.58
C GLN A 454 8.57 11.86 -12.46
N GLN A 455 7.57 12.75 -12.48
CA GLN A 455 6.88 13.05 -13.73
C GLN A 455 7.36 14.42 -14.23
N PRO A 456 8.56 14.51 -14.83
CA PRO A 456 8.89 15.66 -15.64
C PRO A 456 8.13 15.54 -16.96
N GLU A 457 7.30 16.54 -17.21
CA GLU A 457 6.95 16.98 -18.55
C GLU A 457 8.26 17.16 -19.35
N GLN A 458 8.70 16.13 -20.07
CA GLN A 458 9.87 16.20 -20.94
C GLN A 458 9.50 16.97 -22.21
N ALA A 459 9.51 18.29 -22.11
CA ALA A 459 9.79 19.14 -23.27
C ALA A 459 11.31 19.45 -23.27
N PRO A 460 12.03 19.23 -24.38
CA PRO A 460 13.47 19.42 -24.42
C PRO A 460 13.80 20.91 -24.31
N VAL A 461 14.62 21.26 -23.31
CA VAL A 461 15.24 22.57 -23.18
C VAL A 461 16.32 22.69 -24.27
N GLN A 462 15.97 23.32 -25.39
CA GLN A 462 16.97 23.96 -26.23
C GLN A 462 17.25 25.35 -25.66
N GLN A 463 18.47 25.52 -25.17
CA GLN A 463 19.08 26.82 -24.90
C GLN A 463 19.22 27.58 -26.22
N GLU A 464 18.58 28.75 -26.34
CA GLU A 464 19.27 29.99 -26.70
C GLU A 464 18.37 31.24 -26.60
N LEU A 465 18.94 32.25 -25.92
CA LEU A 465 18.81 33.70 -26.13
C LEU A 465 17.58 34.46 -25.59
N VAL A 466 17.83 35.03 -24.41
CA VAL A 466 17.31 36.31 -23.92
C VAL A 466 17.68 37.43 -24.90
N GLU A 467 16.70 37.98 -25.63
CA GLU A 467 16.55 39.43 -25.89
C GLU A 467 15.40 39.71 -26.88
N LYS A 468 14.28 40.20 -26.36
CA LYS A 468 13.60 41.45 -26.76
C LYS A 468 12.12 41.39 -26.41
N ALA A 469 11.78 42.13 -25.36
CA ALA A 469 10.46 42.65 -25.16
C ALA A 469 10.10 43.69 -26.24
N VAL A 470 8.79 43.84 -26.42
CA VAL A 470 8.03 44.96 -27.00
C VAL A 470 7.54 44.77 -28.45
N SER A 471 6.20 44.77 -28.52
CA SER A 471 5.28 44.98 -29.66
C SER A 471 4.81 43.75 -30.44
N SER A 472 3.59 43.29 -30.13
CA SER A 472 2.43 43.58 -30.98
C SER A 472 1.15 42.99 -30.39
N VAL A 473 0.25 43.86 -29.95
CA VAL A 473 -1.16 43.57 -29.66
C VAL A 473 -1.91 43.53 -30.99
N ALA A 474 -2.56 42.40 -31.33
CA ALA A 474 -3.99 42.32 -31.66
C ALA A 474 -4.39 41.04 -32.45
N ARG A 475 -5.32 40.27 -31.85
CA ARG A 475 -6.42 39.47 -32.46
C ARG A 475 -6.02 38.25 -33.32
N LEU A 476 -6.39 37.00 -32.99
CA LEU A 476 -7.72 36.46 -32.64
C LEU A 476 -7.57 34.99 -32.15
N GLU A 477 -8.31 34.66 -31.09
CA GLU A 477 -9.04 33.40 -30.74
C GLU A 477 -8.55 32.08 -31.39
N ASN A 478 -8.38 30.94 -30.69
CA ASN A 478 -9.17 30.41 -29.59
C ASN A 478 -8.48 29.13 -29.04
N SER A 479 -7.98 29.17 -27.80
CA SER A 479 -7.78 28.03 -26.87
C SER A 479 -6.94 28.51 -25.68
N ALA A 480 -7.54 29.36 -24.83
CA ALA A 480 -6.92 29.79 -23.59
C ALA A 480 -7.02 28.65 -22.56
N SER A 481 -5.88 28.06 -22.20
CA SER A 481 -5.70 27.46 -20.88
C SER A 481 -5.89 28.56 -19.84
N GLN A 482 -7.09 28.66 -19.28
CA GLN A 482 -7.36 29.59 -18.18
C GLN A 482 -6.62 29.08 -16.94
N PHE A 483 -5.61 29.84 -16.50
CA PHE A 483 -5.02 29.71 -15.18
C PHE A 483 -6.14 29.87 -14.14
N ILE A 484 -6.34 28.89 -13.26
CA ILE A 484 -7.39 28.92 -12.21
C ILE A 484 -6.69 29.11 -10.87
N ASP A 485 -6.91 30.24 -10.20
CA ASP A 485 -6.34 30.52 -8.87
C ASP A 485 -7.20 29.92 -7.75
N ILE A 486 -8.53 29.94 -7.89
CA ILE A 486 -9.47 29.50 -6.84
C ILE A 486 -10.58 28.65 -7.45
N LEU A 487 -10.87 27.52 -6.79
CA LEU A 487 -11.99 26.66 -7.13
C LEU A 487 -13.13 26.89 -6.14
N VAL A 488 -14.33 27.15 -6.64
CA VAL A 488 -15.55 27.32 -5.83
C VAL A 488 -16.49 26.18 -6.13
N VAL A 489 -16.69 25.28 -5.17
CA VAL A 489 -17.64 24.16 -5.27
C VAL A 489 -18.90 24.55 -4.51
N SER A 490 -20.05 24.60 -5.18
CA SER A 490 -21.24 25.18 -4.58
C SER A 490 -22.56 24.47 -4.86
N ASP A 491 -23.46 24.52 -3.87
CA ASP A 491 -24.90 24.31 -4.04
C ASP A 491 -25.78 25.53 -3.66
N ASP A 492 -25.17 26.67 -3.29
CA ASP A 492 -25.85 27.95 -3.04
C ASP A 492 -25.46 29.00 -4.10
N ALA A 493 -26.33 29.17 -5.11
CA ALA A 493 -26.09 30.10 -6.20
C ALA A 493 -26.01 31.58 -5.76
N MET A 494 -26.72 31.98 -4.70
CA MET A 494 -26.78 33.39 -4.29
C MET A 494 -25.50 33.81 -3.56
N GLU A 495 -25.03 32.98 -2.64
CA GLU A 495 -23.77 33.26 -1.93
C GLU A 495 -22.54 33.07 -2.83
N THR A 496 -22.62 32.14 -3.79
CA THR A 496 -21.54 31.93 -4.78
C THR A 496 -21.30 33.16 -5.63
N VAL A 497 -22.36 33.81 -6.11
CA VAL A 497 -22.21 35.03 -6.93
C VAL A 497 -21.46 36.10 -6.15
N LYS A 498 -21.79 36.32 -4.87
CA LYS A 498 -21.11 37.30 -4.03
C LYS A 498 -19.63 36.99 -3.82
N ILE A 499 -19.32 35.73 -3.51
CA ILE A 499 -17.93 35.28 -3.29
C ILE A 499 -17.13 35.41 -4.59
N VAL A 500 -17.69 34.98 -5.72
CA VAL A 500 -17.02 35.06 -7.03
C VAL A 500 -16.80 36.51 -7.47
N GLU A 501 -17.81 37.38 -7.33
CA GLU A 501 -17.67 38.81 -7.63
C GLU A 501 -16.54 39.44 -6.80
N PHE A 502 -16.48 39.16 -5.50
CA PHE A 502 -15.43 39.65 -4.62
C PHE A 502 -14.03 39.16 -5.04
N LEU A 503 -13.89 37.87 -5.33
CA LEU A 503 -12.61 37.27 -5.75
C LEU A 503 -12.13 37.84 -7.10
N GLN A 504 -13.05 38.01 -8.06
CA GLN A 504 -12.73 38.61 -9.36
C GLN A 504 -12.33 40.08 -9.24
N HIS A 505 -12.92 40.83 -8.31
CA HIS A 505 -12.51 42.20 -7.99
C HIS A 505 -11.07 42.30 -7.47
N ARG A 506 -10.52 41.21 -6.90
CA ARG A 506 -9.11 41.10 -6.47
C ARG A 506 -8.19 40.46 -7.51
N HIS A 507 -8.63 40.38 -8.77
CA HIS A 507 -7.87 39.82 -9.90
C HIS A 507 -7.52 38.33 -9.76
N LEU A 508 -8.29 37.57 -8.99
CA LEU A 508 -8.13 36.11 -8.86
C LEU A 508 -8.99 35.40 -9.89
N ASN A 509 -8.42 34.41 -10.59
CA ASN A 509 -9.16 33.60 -11.55
C ASN A 509 -9.96 32.52 -10.83
N VAL A 510 -11.28 32.59 -10.92
CA VAL A 510 -12.18 31.69 -10.19
C VAL A 510 -12.90 30.74 -11.14
N LYS A 511 -12.88 29.44 -10.83
CA LYS A 511 -13.71 28.43 -11.48
C LYS A 511 -14.80 27.98 -10.52
N VAL A 512 -16.05 28.00 -10.98
CA VAL A 512 -17.20 27.52 -10.19
C VAL A 512 -17.61 26.13 -10.67
N LEU A 513 -17.80 25.21 -9.74
CA LEU A 513 -18.31 23.85 -9.95
C LEU A 513 -19.57 23.63 -9.11
N SER A 514 -20.49 22.86 -9.65
CA SER A 514 -21.61 22.30 -8.88
C SER A 514 -21.19 21.01 -8.17
N TYR A 515 -21.95 20.59 -7.14
CA TYR A 515 -21.71 19.33 -6.43
C TYR A 515 -21.78 18.07 -7.31
N LYS A 516 -22.33 18.17 -8.54
CA LYS A 516 -22.44 17.05 -9.48
C LYS A 516 -21.21 16.90 -10.36
N GLU A 517 -20.36 17.92 -10.43
CA GLU A 517 -19.17 17.92 -11.26
C GLU A 517 -17.99 17.27 -10.51
N ASN A 518 -17.09 16.64 -11.25
CA ASN A 518 -15.96 15.96 -10.63
C ASN A 518 -14.88 16.98 -10.28
N VAL A 519 -14.81 17.34 -9.00
CA VAL A 519 -13.81 18.29 -8.48
C VAL A 519 -12.37 17.81 -8.69
N ILE A 520 -12.16 16.49 -8.80
CA ILE A 520 -10.85 15.85 -9.06
C ILE A 520 -10.32 16.22 -10.46
N ASP A 521 -11.18 16.51 -11.42
CA ASP A 521 -10.71 16.87 -12.78
C ASP A 521 -9.98 18.23 -12.78
N TYR A 522 -10.09 18.99 -11.69
CA TYR A 522 -9.49 20.31 -11.50
C TYR A 522 -8.42 20.33 -10.39
N LEU A 523 -8.12 19.17 -9.78
CA LEU A 523 -7.17 19.01 -8.66
C LEU A 523 -6.34 17.73 -8.83
N PRO A 524 -5.01 17.73 -8.63
CA PRO A 524 -4.15 18.86 -8.27
C PRO A 524 -3.67 19.64 -9.51
N GLY A 525 -3.65 20.97 -9.43
CA GLY A 525 -3.24 21.87 -10.52
C GLY A 525 -2.83 23.24 -9.99
N GLU A 526 -2.94 24.31 -10.80
CA GLU A 526 -2.57 25.69 -10.43
C GLU A 526 -3.51 26.36 -9.40
N VAL A 527 -4.50 25.62 -8.90
CA VAL A 527 -5.47 26.09 -7.91
C VAL A 527 -4.77 26.26 -6.57
N LYS A 528 -4.94 27.43 -5.95
CA LYS A 528 -4.31 27.82 -4.68
C LYS A 528 -5.21 27.61 -3.47
N ALA A 529 -6.53 27.60 -3.66
CA ALA A 529 -7.51 27.40 -2.58
C ALA A 529 -8.86 26.90 -3.11
N VAL A 530 -9.64 26.26 -2.25
CA VAL A 530 -10.98 25.78 -2.55
C VAL A 530 -12.01 26.38 -1.58
N PHE A 531 -13.07 26.97 -2.12
CA PHE A 531 -14.26 27.37 -1.35
C PHE A 531 -15.36 26.34 -1.55
N LEU A 532 -15.86 25.77 -0.46
CA LEU A 532 -17.06 24.93 -0.44
C LEU A 532 -18.24 25.76 0.06
N VAL A 533 -19.11 26.18 -0.84
CA VAL A 533 -20.27 27.04 -0.53
C VAL A 533 -21.53 26.18 -0.44
N MET A 534 -22.13 26.13 0.75
CA MET A 534 -23.28 25.27 1.05
C MET A 534 -24.49 26.08 1.50
N SER A 535 -25.65 25.75 0.94
CA SER A 535 -26.96 26.29 1.29
C SER A 535 -27.44 25.81 2.68
N ASP A 536 -26.97 24.64 3.11
CA ASP A 536 -27.12 24.13 4.48
C ASP A 536 -25.94 23.22 4.85
N VAL A 537 -25.53 23.27 6.11
CA VAL A 537 -24.42 22.45 6.63
C VAL A 537 -24.95 21.07 7.04
N ASN A 538 -24.87 20.12 6.11
CA ASN A 538 -25.39 18.75 6.23
C ASN A 538 -24.38 17.69 5.78
N GLU A 539 -24.74 16.40 5.91
CA GLU A 539 -23.88 15.26 5.56
C GLU A 539 -23.42 15.27 4.09
N LYS A 540 -24.26 15.77 3.18
CA LYS A 540 -23.90 15.86 1.75
C LYS A 540 -22.77 16.88 1.53
N ALA A 541 -22.81 18.02 2.22
CA ALA A 541 -21.72 18.99 2.18
C ALA A 541 -20.42 18.42 2.76
N PHE A 542 -20.50 17.65 3.84
CA PHE A 542 -19.33 16.97 4.41
C PHE A 542 -18.76 15.88 3.51
N ALA A 543 -19.59 15.12 2.79
CA ALA A 543 -19.10 14.16 1.80
C ALA A 543 -18.30 14.84 0.68
N VAL A 544 -18.72 16.04 0.25
CA VAL A 544 -17.96 16.84 -0.71
C VAL A 544 -16.67 17.38 -0.10
N ALA A 545 -16.69 17.82 1.16
CA ALA A 545 -15.49 18.25 1.87
C ALA A 545 -14.44 17.12 1.95
N ILE A 546 -14.86 15.91 2.35
CA ILE A 546 -13.99 14.71 2.37
C ILE A 546 -13.43 14.42 0.97
N LYS A 547 -14.27 14.51 -0.06
CA LYS A 547 -13.83 14.29 -1.43
C LYS A 547 -12.75 15.30 -1.84
N ILE A 548 -12.92 16.58 -1.50
CA ILE A 548 -11.94 17.64 -1.79
C ILE A 548 -10.65 17.44 -0.99
N SER A 549 -10.75 17.20 0.32
CA SER A 549 -9.58 17.03 1.20
C SER A 549 -8.80 15.75 0.89
N SER A 550 -9.46 14.70 0.37
CA SER A 550 -8.79 13.48 -0.09
C SER A 550 -8.07 13.65 -1.43
N ALA A 551 -8.45 14.66 -2.22
CA ALA A 551 -7.90 14.92 -3.55
C ALA A 551 -6.78 15.97 -3.56
N CYS A 552 -6.71 16.84 -2.53
CA CYS A 552 -5.66 17.85 -2.42
C CYS A 552 -5.46 18.31 -0.96
N SER A 553 -4.29 18.86 -0.68
CA SER A 553 -3.94 19.52 0.59
C SER A 553 -4.14 21.04 0.56
N LEU A 554 -4.86 21.56 -0.44
CA LEU A 554 -5.10 22.99 -0.59
C LEU A 554 -6.00 23.52 0.54
N PRO A 555 -5.85 24.80 0.92
CA PRO A 555 -6.74 25.41 1.88
C PRO A 555 -8.21 25.32 1.46
N LEU A 556 -9.01 24.62 2.28
CA LEU A 556 -10.44 24.40 2.09
C LEU A 556 -11.25 25.25 3.06
N ILE A 557 -12.05 26.17 2.53
CA ILE A 557 -12.92 27.07 3.30
C ILE A 557 -14.37 26.63 3.12
N ALA A 558 -15.05 26.29 4.21
CA ALA A 558 -16.46 25.95 4.18
C ALA A 558 -17.33 27.18 4.49
N ALA A 559 -18.10 27.64 3.50
CA ALA A 559 -19.02 28.76 3.62
C ALA A 559 -20.46 28.24 3.74
N GLY A 560 -21.15 28.50 4.86
CA GLY A 560 -22.52 28.03 5.04
C GLY A 560 -23.24 28.62 6.26
N PRO A 561 -24.57 28.44 6.38
CA PRO A 561 -25.34 28.98 7.49
C PRO A 561 -25.39 28.01 8.68
N GLY A 562 -25.70 28.52 9.87
CA GLY A 562 -26.10 27.67 11.01
C GLY A 562 -25.00 26.76 11.57
N TRP A 563 -23.75 27.22 11.56
CA TRP A 563 -22.63 26.50 12.19
C TRP A 563 -22.81 26.36 13.69
N THR A 564 -22.67 25.14 14.19
CA THR A 564 -22.67 24.80 15.63
C THR A 564 -21.33 24.21 16.02
N ARG A 565 -21.00 24.18 17.31
CA ARG A 565 -19.74 23.60 17.82
C ARG A 565 -19.51 22.16 17.32
N SER A 566 -20.55 21.33 17.27
CA SER A 566 -20.44 19.96 16.75
C SER A 566 -20.15 19.94 15.26
N LYS A 567 -20.85 20.76 14.46
CA LYS A 567 -20.61 20.87 13.00
C LYS A 567 -19.20 21.37 12.68
N VAL A 568 -18.67 22.30 13.47
CA VAL A 568 -17.28 22.81 13.33
C VAL A 568 -16.26 21.71 13.60
N ILE A 569 -16.41 20.95 14.69
CA ILE A 569 -15.49 19.83 15.01
C ILE A 569 -15.52 18.78 13.90
N THR A 570 -16.71 18.44 13.40
CA THR A 570 -16.87 17.50 12.28
C THR A 570 -16.24 18.05 11.00
N ALA A 571 -16.40 19.34 10.69
CA ALA A 571 -15.78 19.98 9.54
C ALA A 571 -14.25 19.89 9.57
N VAL A 572 -13.63 20.21 10.71
CA VAL A 572 -12.18 20.14 10.88
C VAL A 572 -11.67 18.70 10.75
N LYS A 573 -12.39 17.71 11.29
CA LYS A 573 -12.07 16.28 11.10
C LYS A 573 -12.10 15.86 9.63
N TYR A 574 -12.86 16.55 8.79
CA TYR A 574 -12.99 16.28 7.36
C TYR A 574 -12.13 17.21 6.49
N GLY A 575 -11.10 17.82 7.07
CA GLY A 575 -10.09 18.57 6.33
C GLY A 575 -10.48 20.01 5.97
N ILE A 576 -11.55 20.58 6.56
CA ILE A 576 -11.87 22.00 6.39
C ILE A 576 -10.93 22.84 7.26
N ASN A 577 -10.18 23.74 6.62
CA ASN A 577 -9.18 24.58 7.29
C ASN A 577 -9.79 25.84 7.92
N ASP A 578 -10.87 26.37 7.35
CA ASP A 578 -11.55 27.55 7.91
C ASP A 578 -13.04 27.56 7.53
N ILE A 579 -13.83 28.32 8.30
CA ILE A 579 -15.27 28.43 8.18
C ILE A 579 -15.65 29.89 7.93
N LEU A 580 -16.54 30.10 6.96
CA LEU A 580 -17.18 31.37 6.64
C LEU A 580 -18.68 31.27 6.93
N LEU A 581 -19.21 32.19 7.74
CA LEU A 581 -20.64 32.25 8.05
C LEU A 581 -21.38 32.93 6.89
N THR A 582 -22.42 32.30 6.36
CA THR A 582 -23.29 32.90 5.34
C THR A 582 -24.62 33.39 5.93
N PRO A 583 -25.18 34.52 5.45
CA PRO A 583 -24.70 35.35 4.33
C PRO A 583 -23.43 36.15 4.69
N ALA A 584 -22.39 36.03 3.85
CA ALA A 584 -21.08 36.62 4.13
C ALA A 584 -21.00 38.07 3.65
N THR A 585 -20.33 38.94 4.41
CA THR A 585 -19.99 40.30 3.95
C THR A 585 -18.67 40.30 3.18
N SER A 586 -18.40 41.36 2.43
CA SER A 586 -17.12 41.52 1.71
C SER A 586 -15.92 41.54 2.67
N ASP A 587 -16.08 42.08 3.88
CA ASP A 587 -15.04 42.09 4.91
C ASP A 587 -14.80 40.68 5.45
N ASP A 588 -15.85 39.89 5.69
CA ASP A 588 -15.71 38.49 6.13
C ASP A 588 -14.96 37.65 5.09
N ILE A 589 -15.19 37.88 3.79
CA ILE A 589 -14.49 37.18 2.70
C ILE A 589 -13.04 37.66 2.61
N ALA A 590 -12.79 38.97 2.80
CA ALA A 590 -11.46 39.57 2.79
C ALA A 590 -10.54 38.95 3.87
N ASP A 591 -11.04 38.88 5.10
CA ASP A 591 -10.30 38.33 6.26
C ASP A 591 -9.85 36.89 6.00
N LYS A 592 -10.72 36.09 5.38
CA LYS A 592 -10.39 34.70 5.02
C LYS A 592 -9.26 34.67 4.00
N ILE A 593 -9.37 35.41 2.91
CA ILE A 593 -8.35 35.42 1.84
C ILE A 593 -7.01 35.97 2.32
N GLU A 594 -7.00 36.96 3.20
CA GLU A 594 -5.78 37.53 3.76
C GLU A 594 -5.08 36.54 4.70
N ALA A 595 -5.84 35.79 5.51
CA ALA A 595 -5.28 34.68 6.30
C ALA A 595 -4.64 33.59 5.42
N PHE A 596 -5.15 33.35 4.20
CA PHE A 596 -4.54 32.41 3.24
C PHE A 596 -3.32 32.99 2.53
N SER A 597 -3.32 34.28 2.20
CA SER A 597 -2.19 34.93 1.54
C SER A 597 -0.92 34.93 2.41
N ILE A 598 -1.09 34.94 3.74
CA ILE A 598 0.00 34.81 4.72
C ILE A 598 0.53 33.36 4.78
N LYS A 599 -0.33 32.35 4.60
CA LYS A 599 0.03 30.91 4.56
C LYS A 599 0.65 30.43 3.25
N LEU A 600 0.69 31.27 2.22
CA LEU A 600 1.33 30.98 0.93
C LEU A 600 2.70 31.67 0.79
N ALA A 601 3.04 32.57 1.72
CA ALA A 601 4.31 33.32 1.75
C ALA A 601 5.21 32.95 2.94
N ALA A 602 4.73 32.06 3.81
CA ALA A 602 5.43 31.39 4.89
C ALA A 602 5.37 29.90 4.62
#